data_AF-J3HU62-F1
#
_entry.id   AF-J3HU62-F1
#
_cell.length_a   1.000
_cell.length_b   1.000
_cell.length_c   1.000
_cell.angle_alpha   90.00
_cell.angle_beta   90.00
_cell.angle_gamma   90.00
#
_symmetry.space_group_name_H-M   'P 1'
#
loop_
_entity.id
_entity.type
_entity.pdbx_description
1 polymer ?
#
loop_
_entity_poly.entity_id
_entity_poly.type
_entity_poly.pdbx_seq_one_letter_code
_entity_poly.pdbx_strand_id
1 'polypeptide(L)'
;MDRVDFALRWGSYDRFLHFVWLELGSPNMSQMQSPDIEVFALKVEAVWSVIDKQYAGRMTSAELDHLFACFVLGLTTPQFAKENPGSHYEICHALVSAKLTPERTEAALRSVPPASQPWIESARTLIESKGERVGSALSQRANVTEEPAGEDANSSALERLVKSEETQ
;
A
#
# COMPACT_ATOMS: atom_id res chain seq x y z
N MET A 1 -5.78 20.74 9.41
CA MET A 1 -6.06 19.29 9.46
C MET A 1 -4.76 18.59 9.86
N ASP A 2 -4.68 18.15 11.11
CA ASP A 2 -3.46 17.60 11.70
C ASP A 2 -3.32 16.09 11.42
N ARG A 3 -2.09 15.56 11.46
CA ARG A 3 -1.79 14.11 11.30
C ARG A 3 -2.59 13.20 12.25
N VAL A 4 -3.14 13.76 13.33
CA VAL A 4 -3.93 13.06 14.35
C VAL A 4 -5.37 12.78 13.86
N ASP A 5 -5.94 13.61 13.00
CA ASP A 5 -7.29 13.41 12.45
C ASP A 5 -7.36 12.22 11.48
N PHE A 6 -6.25 11.89 10.82
CA PHE A 6 -6.20 10.83 9.82
C PHE A 6 -6.25 9.42 10.43
N ALA A 7 -5.47 9.19 11.49
CA ALA A 7 -5.50 7.93 12.25
C ALA A 7 -6.86 7.70 12.93
N LEU A 8 -7.55 8.78 13.31
CA LEU A 8 -8.89 8.72 13.92
C LEU A 8 -10.01 8.53 12.90
N ARG A 9 -9.86 9.03 11.67
CA ARG A 9 -10.94 8.97 10.66
C ARG A 9 -10.93 7.69 9.82
N TRP A 10 -9.75 7.16 9.46
CA TRP A 10 -9.67 5.98 8.59
C TRP A 10 -8.97 4.79 9.21
N GLY A 11 -7.85 4.94 9.93
CA GLY A 11 -7.26 3.97 10.87
C GLY A 11 -6.98 2.51 10.43
N SER A 12 -7.50 2.06 9.29
CA SER A 12 -7.42 0.72 8.72
C SER A 12 -8.02 0.73 7.32
N TYR A 13 -7.43 -0.06 6.42
CA TYR A 13 -7.93 -0.34 5.08
C TYR A 13 -9.46 -0.58 4.98
N ASP A 14 -10.04 -1.28 5.96
CA ASP A 14 -11.47 -1.64 5.98
C ASP A 14 -12.39 -0.40 6.03
N ARG A 15 -12.05 0.62 6.83
CA ARG A 15 -12.86 1.85 6.94
C ARG A 15 -12.70 2.74 5.71
N PHE A 16 -11.51 2.77 5.10
CA PHE A 16 -11.28 3.50 3.87
C PHE A 16 -12.19 2.97 2.75
N LEU A 17 -12.29 1.64 2.61
CA LEU A 17 -13.19 1.02 1.65
C LEU A 17 -14.67 1.28 1.94
N HIS A 18 -15.08 1.18 3.21
CA HIS A 18 -16.46 1.45 3.61
C HIS A 18 -16.91 2.88 3.26
N PHE A 19 -16.00 3.86 3.37
CA PHE A 19 -16.31 5.24 3.00
C PHE A 19 -16.26 5.53 1.52
N VAL A 20 -15.26 5.03 0.79
CA VAL A 20 -15.22 5.14 -0.68
C VAL A 20 -16.50 4.53 -1.28
N TRP A 21 -17.00 3.44 -0.70
CA TRP A 21 -18.26 2.80 -1.07
C TRP A 21 -19.49 3.67 -0.77
N LEU A 22 -19.56 4.30 0.41
CA LEU A 22 -20.72 5.11 0.83
C LEU A 22 -20.81 6.44 0.06
N GLU A 23 -19.66 7.07 -0.22
CA GLU A 23 -19.60 8.46 -0.65
C GLU A 23 -19.46 8.65 -2.18
N LEU A 24 -18.86 7.70 -2.91
CA LEU A 24 -18.35 7.99 -4.26
C LEU A 24 -18.89 7.17 -5.43
N GLY A 25 -19.64 6.08 -5.23
CA GLY A 25 -20.32 5.32 -6.29
C GLY A 25 -19.60 5.26 -7.66
N SER A 26 -18.81 4.21 -7.92
CA SER A 26 -18.07 3.94 -9.17
C SER A 26 -17.30 5.15 -9.74
N PRO A 27 -16.03 5.35 -9.32
CA PRO A 27 -15.22 6.46 -9.79
C PRO A 27 -14.78 6.29 -11.26
N ASN A 28 -14.60 7.43 -11.94
CA ASN A 28 -14.37 7.57 -13.37
C ASN A 28 -12.87 7.59 -13.69
N MET A 29 -12.41 6.65 -14.52
CA MET A 29 -11.01 6.24 -14.76
C MET A 29 -10.09 7.24 -15.51
N SER A 30 -10.41 8.53 -15.57
CA SER A 30 -9.68 9.46 -16.45
C SER A 30 -8.70 10.37 -15.71
N GLN A 31 -7.41 10.03 -15.87
CA GLN A 31 -6.23 10.89 -15.82
C GLN A 31 -5.60 11.21 -14.45
N MET A 32 -4.55 10.46 -14.13
CA MET A 32 -3.43 10.97 -13.33
C MET A 32 -2.13 10.36 -13.84
N GLN A 33 -1.42 11.10 -14.69
CA GLN A 33 0.01 10.87 -14.91
C GLN A 33 0.76 11.88 -14.04
N SER A 34 0.95 11.56 -12.77
CA SER A 34 1.91 12.26 -11.93
C SER A 34 3.24 11.50 -11.95
N PRO A 35 4.39 12.19 -12.03
CA PRO A 35 5.73 11.57 -11.96
C PRO A 35 5.94 10.76 -10.67
N ASP A 36 5.11 10.99 -9.64
CA ASP A 36 5.14 10.26 -8.37
C ASP A 36 4.64 8.82 -8.50
N ILE A 37 3.75 8.52 -9.45
CA ILE A 37 3.20 7.17 -9.64
C ILE A 37 4.28 6.19 -10.08
N GLU A 38 5.26 6.62 -10.90
CA GLU A 38 6.36 5.74 -11.33
C GLU A 38 7.24 5.31 -10.15
N VAL A 39 7.51 6.22 -9.21
CA VAL A 39 8.28 5.91 -8.00
C VAL A 39 7.53 4.91 -7.13
N PHE A 40 6.21 5.06 -6.99
CA PHE A 40 5.38 4.08 -6.29
C PHE A 40 5.34 2.74 -7.01
N ALA A 41 5.23 2.73 -8.34
CA ALA A 41 5.21 1.52 -9.15
C ALA A 41 6.48 0.68 -8.92
N LEU A 42 7.67 1.28 -8.91
CA LEU A 42 8.92 0.57 -8.61
C LEU A 42 8.93 -0.08 -7.22
N LYS A 43 8.32 0.55 -6.21
CA LYS A 43 8.21 -0.03 -4.86
C LYS A 43 7.19 -1.14 -4.80
N VAL A 44 6.06 -0.96 -5.48
CA VAL A 44 5.02 -1.96 -5.65
C VAL A 44 5.58 -3.22 -6.32
N GLU A 45 6.35 -3.08 -7.39
CA GLU A 45 7.04 -4.17 -8.09
C GLU A 45 7.95 -4.99 -7.17
N ALA A 46 8.81 -4.31 -6.41
CA ALA A 46 9.74 -4.94 -5.48
C ALA A 46 9.01 -5.68 -4.36
N VAL A 47 7.95 -5.07 -3.80
CA VAL A 47 7.19 -5.67 -2.69
C VAL A 47 6.32 -6.82 -3.17
N TRP A 48 5.68 -6.71 -4.34
CA TRP A 48 4.93 -7.81 -4.94
C TRP A 48 5.80 -9.05 -5.10
N SER A 49 7.01 -8.89 -5.64
CA SER A 49 7.96 -10.00 -5.83
C SER A 49 8.33 -10.70 -4.51
N VAL A 50 8.40 -9.95 -3.40
CA VAL A 50 8.66 -10.51 -2.07
C VAL A 50 7.42 -11.20 -1.51
N ILE A 51 6.24 -10.57 -1.62
CA ILE A 51 4.98 -11.14 -1.12
C ILE A 51 4.67 -12.45 -1.83
N ASP A 52 4.74 -12.47 -3.16
CA ASP A 52 4.50 -13.65 -3.96
C ASP A 52 5.45 -14.79 -3.58
N LYS A 53 6.76 -14.51 -3.51
CA LYS A 53 7.76 -15.52 -3.14
C LYS A 53 7.58 -16.09 -1.73
N GLN A 54 7.21 -15.25 -0.76
CA GLN A 54 7.11 -15.66 0.65
C GLN A 54 5.78 -16.33 0.98
N TYR A 55 4.70 -15.94 0.30
CA TYR A 55 3.34 -16.25 0.73
C TYR A 55 2.47 -16.97 -0.30
N ALA A 56 2.85 -17.09 -1.57
CA ALA A 56 2.01 -17.74 -2.61
C ALA A 56 1.62 -19.20 -2.30
N GLY A 57 2.34 -19.88 -1.40
CA GLY A 57 1.99 -21.23 -0.92
C GLY A 57 1.40 -21.29 0.49
N ARG A 58 1.24 -20.16 1.17
CA ARG A 58 0.82 -20.09 2.58
C ARG A 58 -0.54 -19.44 2.80
N MET A 59 -1.08 -18.79 1.78
CA MET A 59 -2.37 -18.10 1.79
C MET A 59 -3.06 -18.27 0.44
N THR A 60 -4.37 -18.07 0.41
CA THR A 60 -5.14 -18.07 -0.82
C THR A 60 -4.77 -16.87 -1.70
N SER A 61 -5.05 -16.97 -3.00
CA SER A 61 -4.80 -15.86 -3.93
C SER A 61 -5.54 -14.58 -3.51
N ALA A 62 -6.78 -14.70 -3.01
CA ALA A 62 -7.56 -13.55 -2.55
C ALA A 62 -6.91 -12.87 -1.33
N GLU A 63 -6.39 -13.64 -0.37
CA GLU A 63 -5.69 -13.08 0.79
C GLU A 63 -4.38 -12.40 0.39
N LEU A 64 -3.65 -12.97 -0.57
CA LEU A 64 -2.40 -12.40 -1.07
C LEU A 64 -2.67 -11.08 -1.82
N ASP A 65 -3.69 -11.07 -2.67
CA ASP A 65 -4.10 -9.88 -3.42
C ASP A 65 -4.52 -8.75 -2.48
N HIS A 66 -5.29 -9.09 -1.45
CA HIS A 66 -5.72 -8.13 -0.45
C HIS A 66 -4.56 -7.63 0.41
N LEU A 67 -3.63 -8.50 0.81
CA LEU A 67 -2.40 -8.13 1.54
C LEU A 67 -1.58 -7.10 0.73
N PHE A 68 -1.46 -7.34 -0.57
CA PHE A 68 -0.79 -6.42 -1.48
C PHE A 68 -1.54 -5.09 -1.60
N ALA A 69 -2.87 -5.11 -1.65
CA ALA A 69 -3.67 -3.90 -1.67
C ALA A 69 -3.52 -3.07 -0.37
N CYS A 70 -3.46 -3.71 0.81
CA CYS A 70 -3.15 -3.04 2.08
C CYS A 70 -1.79 -2.34 2.05
N PHE A 71 -0.78 -2.96 1.45
CA PHE A 71 0.52 -2.32 1.26
C PHE A 71 0.42 -1.07 0.37
N VAL A 72 -0.29 -1.15 -0.76
CA VAL A 72 -0.47 -0.03 -1.69
C VAL A 72 -1.22 1.14 -1.02
N LEU A 73 -2.26 0.85 -0.23
CA LEU A 73 -2.96 1.88 0.53
C LEU A 73 -2.01 2.59 1.50
N GLY A 74 -1.27 1.82 2.30
CA GLY A 74 -0.29 2.39 3.22
C GLY A 74 0.76 3.22 2.48
N LEU A 75 1.28 2.71 1.37
CA LEU A 75 2.31 3.37 0.55
C LEU A 75 1.87 4.74 0.02
N THR A 76 0.62 4.85 -0.40
CA THR A 76 0.08 6.07 -1.03
C THR A 76 -0.51 7.05 -0.01
N THR A 77 -0.93 6.55 1.14
CA THR A 77 -1.57 7.32 2.22
C THR A 77 -0.79 8.59 2.60
N PRO A 78 0.52 8.57 2.87
CA PRO A 78 1.26 9.78 3.29
C PRO A 78 1.16 10.96 2.31
N GLN A 79 1.01 10.68 1.02
CA GLN A 79 0.92 11.70 -0.03
C GLN A 79 -0.53 12.06 -0.35
N PHE A 80 -1.41 11.08 -0.47
CA PHE A 80 -2.76 11.25 -1.04
C PHE A 80 -3.89 11.27 0.01
N ALA A 81 -3.58 11.02 1.29
CA ALA A 81 -4.55 11.01 2.39
C ALA A 81 -5.40 12.28 2.55
N LYS A 82 -4.85 13.43 2.14
CA LYS A 82 -5.51 14.74 2.24
C LYS A 82 -6.29 15.11 0.98
N GLU A 83 -6.14 14.33 -0.08
CA GLU A 83 -6.83 14.55 -1.35
C GLU A 83 -8.25 13.99 -1.31
N ASN A 84 -8.96 14.12 -2.43
CA ASN A 84 -10.25 13.49 -2.60
C ASN A 84 -10.09 11.95 -2.46
N PRO A 85 -10.94 11.28 -1.66
CA PRO A 85 -10.87 9.82 -1.47
C PRO A 85 -10.96 9.02 -2.78
N GLY A 86 -11.68 9.55 -3.77
CA GLY A 86 -11.79 8.97 -5.10
C GLY A 86 -10.48 9.05 -5.86
N SER A 87 -9.79 10.19 -5.80
CA SER A 87 -8.45 10.33 -6.39
C SER A 87 -7.45 9.37 -5.74
N HIS A 88 -7.48 9.23 -4.42
CA HIS A 88 -6.63 8.26 -3.72
C HIS A 88 -6.97 6.81 -4.11
N TYR A 89 -8.26 6.49 -4.25
CA TYR A 89 -8.70 5.19 -4.75
C TYR A 89 -8.20 4.92 -6.18
N GLU A 90 -8.30 5.88 -7.10
CA GLU A 90 -7.80 5.72 -8.48
C GLU A 90 -6.30 5.40 -8.52
N ILE A 91 -5.50 6.02 -7.65
CA ILE A 91 -4.07 5.74 -7.54
C ILE A 91 -3.84 4.32 -7.00
N CYS A 92 -4.57 3.93 -5.96
CA CYS A 92 -4.50 2.56 -5.43
C CYS A 92 -4.90 1.55 -6.52
N HIS A 93 -5.96 1.84 -7.27
CA HIS A 93 -6.45 1.01 -8.36
C HIS A 93 -5.43 0.86 -9.47
N ALA A 94 -4.82 1.96 -9.93
CA ALA A 94 -3.78 1.94 -10.95
C ALA A 94 -2.56 1.10 -10.51
N LEU A 95 -2.10 1.28 -9.27
CA LEU A 95 -0.94 0.55 -8.74
C LEU A 95 -1.22 -0.93 -8.52
N VAL A 96 -2.42 -1.30 -8.05
CA VAL A 96 -2.80 -2.72 -7.88
C VAL A 96 -3.00 -3.39 -9.24
N SER A 97 -3.61 -2.70 -10.20
CA SER A 97 -3.85 -3.20 -11.57
C SER A 97 -2.58 -3.44 -12.37
N ALA A 98 -1.43 -2.89 -11.94
CA ALA A 98 -0.15 -3.24 -12.55
C ALA A 98 0.22 -4.72 -12.34
N LYS A 99 -0.36 -5.38 -11.33
CA LYS A 99 -0.06 -6.77 -10.94
C LYS A 99 -1.19 -7.75 -11.11
N LEU A 100 -2.41 -7.30 -10.89
CA LEU A 100 -3.58 -8.16 -10.84
C LEU A 100 -4.39 -8.03 -12.13
N THR A 101 -5.13 -9.09 -12.47
CA THR A 101 -6.16 -8.97 -13.51
C THR A 101 -7.28 -8.04 -13.02
N PRO A 102 -8.06 -7.41 -13.91
CA PRO A 102 -9.11 -6.48 -13.52
C PRO A 102 -10.06 -7.05 -12.45
N GLU A 103 -10.44 -8.32 -12.57
CA GLU A 103 -11.34 -8.99 -11.63
C GLU A 103 -10.70 -9.15 -10.24
N ARG A 104 -9.40 -9.47 -10.20
CA ARG A 104 -8.64 -9.65 -8.95
C ARG A 104 -8.34 -8.31 -8.28
N THR A 105 -8.02 -7.28 -9.06
CA THR A 105 -7.89 -5.91 -8.55
C THR A 105 -9.16 -5.50 -7.84
N GLU A 106 -10.31 -5.65 -8.50
CA GLU A 106 -11.57 -5.21 -7.95
C GLU A 106 -11.98 -6.00 -6.71
N ALA A 107 -11.75 -7.32 -6.71
CA ALA A 107 -11.97 -8.12 -5.51
C ALA A 107 -11.08 -7.68 -4.34
N ALA A 108 -9.79 -7.43 -4.57
CA ALA A 108 -8.83 -7.02 -3.54
C ALA A 108 -9.11 -5.62 -2.98
N LEU A 109 -9.59 -4.72 -3.84
CA LEU A 109 -9.92 -3.34 -3.48
C LEU A 109 -11.34 -3.16 -2.94
N ARG A 110 -12.27 -4.08 -3.18
CA ARG A 110 -13.66 -3.93 -2.72
C ARG A 110 -14.07 -4.86 -1.59
N SER A 111 -13.29 -5.91 -1.34
CA SER A 111 -13.64 -6.90 -0.33
C SER A 111 -12.44 -7.30 0.52
N VAL A 112 -12.69 -7.49 1.81
CA VAL A 112 -11.75 -8.10 2.74
C VAL A 112 -12.05 -9.61 2.76
N PRO A 113 -11.16 -10.46 2.22
CA PRO A 113 -11.37 -11.90 2.27
C PRO A 113 -11.31 -12.38 3.73
N PRO A 114 -12.11 -13.38 4.13
CA PRO A 114 -11.97 -13.98 5.45
C PRO A 114 -10.55 -14.53 5.64
N ALA A 115 -9.94 -14.24 6.79
CA ALA A 115 -8.62 -14.78 7.12
C ALA A 115 -8.72 -16.29 7.36
N SER A 116 -8.05 -17.08 6.52
CA SER A 116 -7.93 -18.54 6.65
C SER A 116 -7.11 -18.93 7.88
N GLN A 117 -6.23 -18.05 8.34
CA GLN A 117 -5.38 -18.24 9.50
C GLN A 117 -5.32 -16.96 10.36
N PRO A 118 -5.22 -17.06 11.70
CA PRO A 118 -5.26 -15.90 12.60
C PRO A 118 -4.16 -14.87 12.35
N TRP A 119 -2.98 -15.29 11.90
CA TRP A 119 -1.85 -14.39 11.67
C TRP A 119 -2.03 -13.49 10.44
N ILE A 120 -2.94 -13.83 9.53
CA ILE A 120 -3.18 -13.08 8.28
C ILE A 120 -3.78 -11.71 8.60
N GLU A 121 -4.63 -11.62 9.61
CA GLU A 121 -5.19 -10.35 10.06
C GLU A 121 -4.09 -9.41 10.56
N SER A 122 -3.17 -9.93 11.38
CA SER A 122 -1.98 -9.18 11.82
C SER A 122 -1.07 -8.79 10.65
N ALA A 123 -0.91 -9.67 9.66
CA ALA A 123 -0.08 -9.40 8.49
C ALA A 123 -0.62 -8.22 7.65
N ARG A 124 -1.94 -8.06 7.53
CA ARG A 124 -2.57 -6.91 6.86
C ARG A 124 -2.20 -5.58 7.50
N THR A 125 -2.36 -5.49 8.83
CA THR A 125 -2.00 -4.28 9.57
C THR A 125 -0.50 -3.98 9.49
N LEU A 126 0.34 -5.02 9.59
CA LEU A 126 1.79 -4.86 9.52
C LEU A 126 2.27 -4.41 8.13
N ILE A 127 1.69 -4.96 7.06
CA ILE A 127 2.07 -4.59 5.70
C ILE A 127 1.58 -3.19 5.33
N GLU A 128 0.38 -2.80 5.79
CA GLU A 128 -0.14 -1.43 5.64
C GLU A 128 0.79 -0.42 6.31
N SER A 129 1.15 -0.66 7.58
CA SER A 129 2.11 0.18 8.31
C SER A 129 3.50 0.20 7.66
N LYS A 130 3.93 -0.90 7.05
CA LYS A 130 5.16 -0.93 6.24
C LYS A 130 5.03 -0.03 5.01
N GLY A 131 3.91 -0.11 4.30
CA GLY A 131 3.57 0.79 3.21
C GLY A 131 3.68 2.24 3.64
N GLU A 132 3.02 2.62 4.74
CA GLU A 132 3.00 3.99 5.25
C GLU A 132 4.40 4.53 5.58
N ARG A 133 5.27 3.71 6.17
CA ARG A 133 6.67 4.10 6.43
C ARG A 133 7.45 4.33 5.14
N VAL A 134 7.28 3.46 4.14
CA VAL A 134 7.92 3.63 2.83
C VAL A 134 7.38 4.88 2.13
N GLY A 135 6.06 5.07 2.10
CA GLY A 135 5.41 6.24 1.54
C GLY A 135 5.87 7.54 2.18
N SER A 136 5.96 7.56 3.52
CA SER A 136 6.43 8.72 4.28
C SER A 136 7.87 9.08 3.91
N ALA A 137 8.74 8.08 3.75
CA ALA A 137 10.12 8.30 3.33
C ALA A 137 10.21 8.83 1.89
N LEU A 138 9.33 8.38 0.99
CA LEU A 138 9.24 8.91 -0.38
C LEU A 138 8.76 10.36 -0.39
N SER A 139 7.68 10.68 0.32
CA SER A 139 7.17 12.06 0.40
C SER A 139 8.17 13.02 1.04
N GLN A 140 8.93 12.57 2.05
CA GLN A 140 10.00 13.39 2.64
C GLN A 140 11.14 13.65 1.65
N ARG A 141 11.54 12.66 0.83
CA ARG A 141 12.57 12.86 -0.20
C ARG A 141 12.11 13.78 -1.32
N ALA A 142 10.84 13.70 -1.71
CA ALA A 142 10.25 14.64 -2.67
C ALA A 142 10.30 16.08 -2.13
N ASN A 143 9.99 16.28 -0.84
CA ASN A 143 10.06 17.60 -0.19
C ASN A 143 11.50 18.09 0.07
N VAL A 144 12.46 17.17 0.27
CA VAL A 144 13.88 17.50 0.47
C VAL A 144 14.58 17.80 -0.86
N THR A 145 14.04 17.37 -2.00
CA THR A 145 14.65 17.60 -3.33
C THR A 145 14.57 19.08 -3.77
N GLU A 146 14.01 19.98 -2.96
CA GLU A 146 14.25 21.43 -3.09
C GLU A 146 15.63 21.88 -2.55
N GLU A 147 16.48 20.99 -2.02
CA GLU A 147 17.89 21.25 -1.69
C GLU A 147 18.79 20.02 -1.98
N PRO A 148 20.05 20.19 -2.42
CA PRO A 148 20.77 19.15 -3.15
C PRO A 148 21.51 18.11 -2.28
N ALA A 149 21.43 16.87 -2.79
CA ALA A 149 22.40 15.76 -2.80
C ALA A 149 22.88 15.07 -1.49
N GLY A 150 22.77 13.73 -1.49
CA GLY A 150 23.47 12.82 -0.58
C GLY A 150 22.97 11.37 -0.68
N GLU A 151 23.60 10.56 -1.51
CA GLU A 151 23.26 9.17 -1.85
C GLU A 151 23.62 8.11 -0.78
N ASP A 152 22.93 6.97 -0.91
CA ASP A 152 23.30 5.61 -0.48
C ASP A 152 23.29 5.18 1.00
N ALA A 153 22.19 4.52 1.39
CA ALA A 153 22.18 3.56 2.53
C ALA A 153 21.08 2.48 2.46
N ASN A 154 20.32 2.33 1.36
CA ASN A 154 19.03 1.62 1.44
C ASN A 154 19.05 0.12 1.07
N SER A 155 20.16 -0.42 0.54
CA SER A 155 20.22 -1.85 0.17
C SER A 155 20.51 -2.76 1.38
N SER A 156 21.23 -2.26 2.39
CA SER A 156 21.67 -3.08 3.55
C SER A 156 20.58 -3.26 4.63
N ALA A 157 19.64 -2.31 4.74
CA ALA A 157 18.61 -2.34 5.78
C ALA A 157 17.55 -3.42 5.52
N LEU A 158 17.29 -3.75 4.25
CA LEU A 158 16.27 -4.73 3.87
C LEU A 158 16.71 -6.19 4.17
N GLU A 159 18.01 -6.49 4.04
CA GLU A 159 18.55 -7.83 4.29
C GLU A 159 18.74 -8.13 5.79
N ARG A 160 18.95 -7.11 6.62
CA ARG A 160 19.22 -7.29 8.06
C ARG A 160 17.96 -7.58 8.90
N LEU A 161 16.78 -7.22 8.42
CA LEU A 161 15.50 -7.41 9.11
C LEU A 161 14.83 -8.75 8.84
N VAL A 162 15.27 -9.48 7.80
CA VAL A 162 14.79 -10.84 7.50
C VAL A 162 15.56 -11.89 8.33
N LYS A 163 16.69 -11.51 8.93
CA LYS A 163 17.58 -12.45 9.64
C LYS A 163 17.37 -12.49 11.17
N SER A 164 16.45 -11.73 11.75
CA SER A 164 16.27 -11.62 13.21
C SER A 164 15.18 -12.51 13.82
N GLU A 165 14.64 -13.50 13.09
CA GLU A 165 13.71 -14.52 13.63
C GLU A 165 14.33 -15.93 13.64
N GLU A 166 15.65 -16.05 13.86
CA GLU A 166 16.27 -17.35 14.12
C GLU A 166 17.38 -17.25 15.18
N THR A 167 17.06 -16.68 16.36
CA THR A 167 17.67 -17.03 17.65
C THR A 167 16.95 -16.26 18.76
N GLN A 168 16.05 -16.91 19.50
CA GLN A 168 16.34 -17.45 20.83
C GLN A 168 15.07 -18.04 21.47
#